data_AF-A0A924V2R3-F1
#
_entry.id   AF-A0A924V2R3-F1
#
_cell.length_a   1.000
_cell.length_b   1.000
_cell.length_c   1.000
_cell.angle_alpha   90.00
_cell.angle_beta   90.00
_cell.angle_gamma   90.00
#
_symmetry.space_group_name_H-M   'P 1'
#
loop_
_entity.id
_entity.type
_entity.pdbx_description
1 polymer ?
#
loop_
_entity_poly.entity_id
_entity_poly.type
_entity_poly.pdbx_seq_one_letter_code
_entity_poly.pdbx_strand_id
1 'polypeptide(L)'
;MGLAISQRLVRLMGGDIGFESVLGVGTNFHFSIPCTPVDGLELPTATAVAELKGLRVLVIDDNDHARQILASMVMQFGWVAHEAFSGVDALRLLTKAKNAGDAYDVVLVDWRMPEMDGWETTEHLRQFYADSIAPLIIMVTAVDRSKTTEQQQQLSSQLDGFLVKPITASMLFDAVADARTGRNAMSVVKKINTTLQRLVGLRILVVEDNLTSQQVACELLRAEGAVVTVANNGRAAIQAVEDTTLDVVIMDIQMPDMDGYTATREIRKSISKEILPIIALTANALATDRVAAIEAGMNDHVGKPFDLTQLVTVISSQISRIADAQTVILSPHDSSMVNQSKLDVQGALERFSYNKNIYANALLNFGHDASPFLTQLSGLILTDIAQSSDESKQSKNQDILRRILHALKGLSGTIGAIELATIITNAENISMQEFAKEWSDFKVLIEQIIQQAERSAHQMNILSAEKNSPSASTQLEKRQSLTDLQSFRLLLRDSNMQALKEYEQLKQKYAVRDPAQFNVLTAAMNQLNFSEALRCCEALIKLWEAQST
;
A
#
# COMPACT_ATOMS: atom_id res chain seq x y z
N MET A 1 -17.30 20.69 -20.33
CA MET A 1 -17.23 19.25 -20.68
C MET A 1 -17.73 18.35 -19.55
N GLY A 2 -17.24 18.52 -18.31
CA GLY A 2 -17.67 17.70 -17.15
C GLY A 2 -19.19 17.64 -16.91
N LEU A 3 -19.89 18.78 -16.92
CA LEU A 3 -21.36 18.81 -16.74
C LEU A 3 -22.14 18.04 -17.81
N ALA A 4 -21.67 18.05 -19.06
CA ALA A 4 -22.31 17.30 -20.13
C ALA A 4 -22.15 15.78 -19.94
N ILE A 5 -21.02 15.34 -19.37
CA ILE A 5 -20.76 13.95 -19.02
C ILE A 5 -21.65 13.54 -17.84
N SER A 6 -21.67 14.32 -16.76
CA SER A 6 -22.51 14.06 -15.59
C SER A 6 -24.00 13.98 -15.97
N GLN A 7 -24.48 14.90 -16.81
CA GLN A 7 -25.85 14.87 -17.31
C GLN A 7 -26.16 13.63 -18.13
N ARG A 8 -25.22 13.16 -18.95
CA ARG A 8 -25.40 11.94 -19.73
C ARG A 8 -25.46 10.70 -18.83
N LEU A 9 -24.56 10.60 -17.85
CA LEU A 9 -24.52 9.47 -16.91
C LEU A 9 -25.79 9.40 -16.06
N VAL A 10 -26.21 10.52 -15.47
CA VAL A 10 -27.42 10.59 -14.65
C VAL A 10 -28.65 10.18 -15.46
N ARG A 11 -28.77 10.64 -16.71
CA ARG A 11 -29.86 10.22 -17.61
C ARG A 11 -29.81 8.74 -17.98
N LEU A 12 -28.61 8.17 -18.18
CA LEU A 12 -28.45 6.73 -18.42
C LEU A 12 -28.88 5.89 -17.21
N MET A 13 -28.73 6.43 -16.01
CA MET A 13 -29.23 5.84 -14.76
C MET A 13 -30.72 6.11 -14.52
N GLY A 14 -31.44 6.70 -15.48
CA GLY A 14 -32.87 7.01 -15.36
C GLY A 14 -33.18 8.22 -14.46
N GLY A 15 -32.17 9.03 -14.18
CA GLY A 15 -32.24 10.19 -13.29
C GLY A 15 -32.25 11.55 -13.98
N ASP A 16 -32.26 12.61 -13.17
CA ASP A 16 -32.16 14.01 -13.61
C ASP A 16 -31.09 14.79 -12.83
N ILE A 17 -30.50 15.81 -13.45
CA ILE A 17 -29.44 16.67 -12.88
C ILE A 17 -29.78 18.15 -13.08
N GLY A 18 -29.53 18.98 -12.06
CA GLY A 18 -29.80 20.41 -12.06
C GLY A 18 -28.78 21.20 -11.27
N PHE A 19 -28.92 22.53 -11.27
CA PHE A 19 -28.13 23.42 -10.45
C PHE A 19 -28.88 24.69 -10.07
N GLU A 20 -28.49 25.26 -8.93
CA GLU A 20 -28.94 26.55 -8.43
C GLU A 20 -27.71 27.41 -8.17
N SER A 21 -27.66 28.60 -8.76
CA SER A 21 -26.49 29.49 -8.67
C SER A 21 -26.90 30.90 -8.32
N VAL A 22 -26.20 31.49 -7.35
CA VAL A 22 -26.30 32.91 -7.01
C VAL A 22 -24.92 33.54 -7.14
N LEU A 23 -24.82 34.57 -8.00
CA LEU A 23 -23.57 35.26 -8.28
C LEU A 23 -22.97 35.83 -6.99
N GLY A 24 -21.73 35.47 -6.69
CA GLY A 24 -21.01 35.92 -5.49
C GLY A 24 -21.30 35.13 -4.21
N VAL A 25 -22.21 34.15 -4.23
CA VAL A 25 -22.51 33.28 -3.08
C VAL A 25 -22.05 31.84 -3.35
N GLY A 26 -22.34 31.31 -4.54
CA GLY A 26 -21.93 29.95 -4.92
C GLY A 26 -22.91 29.26 -5.86
N THR A 27 -22.59 28.02 -6.21
CA THR A 27 -23.43 27.16 -7.06
C THR A 27 -23.62 25.80 -6.41
N ASN A 28 -24.87 25.37 -6.27
CA ASN A 28 -25.26 24.04 -5.83
C ASN A 28 -25.63 23.19 -7.05
N PHE A 29 -24.96 22.06 -7.26
CA PHE A 29 -25.31 21.08 -8.30
C PHE A 29 -25.95 19.86 -7.65
N HIS A 30 -27.09 19.40 -8.16
CA HIS A 30 -27.82 18.26 -7.59
C HIS A 30 -28.25 17.29 -8.69
N PHE A 31 -28.40 16.00 -8.34
CA PHE A 31 -28.99 15.02 -9.24
C PHE A 31 -29.82 14.00 -8.46
N SER A 32 -30.67 13.26 -9.15
CA SER A 32 -31.52 12.22 -8.57
C SER A 32 -31.57 11.03 -9.51
N ILE A 33 -31.39 9.81 -8.99
CA ILE A 33 -31.43 8.56 -9.78
C ILE A 33 -32.34 7.53 -9.07
N PRO A 34 -33.10 6.73 -9.82
CA PRO A 34 -33.82 5.59 -9.28
C PRO A 34 -32.85 4.44 -8.96
N CYS A 35 -32.88 3.96 -7.72
CA CYS A 35 -32.10 2.80 -7.27
C CYS A 35 -33.03 1.75 -6.65
N THR A 36 -32.82 0.48 -6.97
CA THR A 36 -33.48 -0.64 -6.27
C THR A 36 -32.75 -0.95 -4.97
N PRO A 37 -33.44 -0.96 -3.81
CA PRO A 37 -32.84 -1.41 -2.56
C PRO A 37 -32.48 -2.90 -2.66
N VAL A 38 -31.33 -3.27 -2.08
CA VAL A 38 -30.90 -4.68 -1.98
C VAL A 38 -31.44 -5.24 -0.66
N ASP A 39 -32.29 -6.27 -0.74
CA ASP A 39 -32.74 -6.99 0.45
C ASP A 39 -31.57 -7.77 1.08
N GLY A 40 -31.39 -7.61 2.39
CA GLY A 40 -30.38 -8.36 3.16
C GLY A 40 -29.04 -7.65 3.38
N LEU A 41 -28.88 -6.39 2.92
CA LEU A 41 -28.00 -5.48 3.64
C LEU A 41 -28.78 -5.02 4.87
N GLU A 42 -28.40 -5.50 6.05
CA GLU A 42 -28.69 -4.75 7.27
C GLU A 42 -28.07 -3.37 7.05
N LEU A 43 -28.88 -2.41 6.59
CA LEU A 43 -28.61 -1.00 6.86
C LEU A 43 -28.25 -0.95 8.35
N PRO A 44 -27.20 -0.22 8.76
CA PRO A 44 -27.08 0.16 10.16
C PRO A 44 -28.47 0.57 10.58
N THR A 45 -29.05 -0.15 11.55
CA THR A 45 -30.47 -0.09 11.85
C THR A 45 -30.91 1.37 11.88
N ALA A 46 -32.14 1.70 11.51
CA ALA A 46 -32.60 3.09 11.51
C ALA A 46 -32.29 3.83 12.83
N THR A 47 -32.09 3.09 13.93
CA THR A 47 -31.47 3.51 15.19
C THR A 47 -30.00 3.96 15.10
N ALA A 48 -29.09 3.23 14.46
CA ALA A 48 -27.68 3.63 14.27
C ALA A 48 -27.52 4.91 13.41
N VAL A 49 -28.35 5.12 12.39
CA VAL A 49 -28.36 6.37 11.60
C VAL A 49 -29.07 7.51 12.35
N ALA A 50 -30.09 7.21 13.16
CA ALA A 50 -30.74 8.20 14.04
C ALA A 50 -29.83 8.65 15.18
N GLU A 51 -28.99 7.76 15.69
CA GLU A 51 -28.00 8.04 16.74
C GLU A 51 -26.89 8.97 16.28
N LEU A 52 -26.57 8.99 14.98
CA LEU A 52 -25.56 9.86 14.38
C LEU A 52 -26.10 11.25 14.02
N LYS A 53 -27.30 11.65 14.44
CA LYS A 53 -27.80 13.02 14.19
C LYS A 53 -27.46 13.96 15.35
N GLY A 54 -26.94 15.14 15.02
CA GLY A 54 -26.72 16.21 16.01
C GLY A 54 -25.54 15.99 16.96
N LEU A 55 -24.55 15.17 16.59
CA LEU A 55 -23.36 14.95 17.41
C LEU A 55 -22.59 16.25 17.63
N ARG A 56 -22.05 16.44 18.83
CA ARG A 56 -21.16 17.54 19.17
C ARG A 56 -19.71 17.08 19.02
N VAL A 57 -19.03 17.65 18.04
CA VAL A 57 -17.65 17.29 17.69
C VAL A 57 -16.72 18.45 18.01
N LEU A 58 -15.68 18.18 18.78
CA LEU A 58 -14.58 19.12 19.01
C LEU A 58 -13.44 18.82 18.04
N VAL A 59 -13.08 19.78 17.19
CA VAL A 59 -11.98 19.66 16.23
C VAL A 59 -10.78 20.44 16.77
N ILE A 60 -9.67 19.75 17.03
CA ILE A 60 -8.42 20.31 17.54
C ILE A 60 -7.35 20.18 16.47
N ASP A 61 -6.93 21.29 15.88
CA ASP A 61 -5.85 21.35 14.89
C ASP A 61 -5.22 22.76 14.95
N ASP A 62 -3.89 22.85 14.97
CA ASP A 62 -3.16 24.13 15.04
C ASP A 62 -3.20 24.89 13.70
N ASN A 63 -3.49 24.19 12.61
CA ASN A 63 -3.65 24.78 11.29
C ASN A 63 -5.09 25.22 11.05
N ASP A 64 -5.28 26.55 10.94
CA ASP A 64 -6.58 27.17 10.71
C ASP A 64 -7.34 26.61 9.49
N HIS A 65 -6.65 26.38 8.38
CA HIS A 65 -7.28 25.85 7.17
C HIS A 65 -7.71 24.39 7.33
N ALA A 66 -6.85 23.55 7.91
CA ALA A 66 -7.16 22.15 8.15
C ALA A 66 -8.35 22.01 9.12
N ARG A 67 -8.34 22.81 10.19
CA ARG A 67 -9.43 22.86 11.18
C ARG A 67 -10.75 23.28 10.55
N GLN A 68 -10.77 24.31 9.72
CA GLN A 68 -11.98 24.78 9.02
C GLN A 68 -12.54 23.74 8.03
N ILE A 69 -11.66 23.03 7.32
CA ILE A 69 -12.06 21.97 6.40
C ILE A 69 -12.73 20.83 7.17
N LEU A 70 -12.10 20.36 8.27
CA LEU A 70 -12.67 19.31 9.12
C LEU A 70 -13.98 19.74 9.77
N ALA A 71 -14.06 20.97 10.29
CA ALA A 71 -15.29 21.52 10.83
C ALA A 71 -16.40 21.59 9.77
N SER A 72 -16.07 21.98 8.54
CA SER A 72 -17.03 22.00 7.43
C SER A 72 -17.54 20.60 7.07
N MET A 73 -16.66 19.59 7.06
CA MET A 73 -17.05 18.18 6.82
C MET A 73 -17.99 17.67 7.92
N VAL A 74 -17.68 17.96 9.19
CA VAL A 74 -18.54 17.64 10.34
C VAL A 74 -19.92 18.26 10.18
N MET A 75 -19.99 19.56 9.86
CA MET A 75 -21.26 20.28 9.69
C MET A 75 -22.10 19.72 8.53
N GLN A 76 -21.48 19.22 7.45
CA GLN A 76 -22.18 18.60 6.33
C GLN A 76 -22.98 17.35 6.73
N PHE A 77 -22.59 16.67 7.81
CA PHE A 77 -23.34 15.53 8.37
C PHE A 77 -24.50 15.94 9.28
N GLY A 78 -24.73 17.23 9.49
CA GLY A 78 -25.70 17.73 10.45
C GLY A 78 -25.22 17.61 11.90
N TRP A 79 -23.90 17.59 12.11
CA TRP A 79 -23.25 17.63 13.43
C TRP A 79 -22.89 19.07 13.80
N VAL A 80 -22.68 19.29 15.10
CA VAL A 80 -22.24 20.57 15.65
C VAL A 80 -20.72 20.52 15.80
N ALA A 81 -19.99 21.29 15.00
CA ALA A 81 -18.55 21.42 15.11
C ALA A 81 -18.17 22.59 16.03
N HIS A 82 -17.31 22.34 17.01
CA HIS A 82 -16.59 23.38 17.74
C HIS A 82 -15.10 23.25 17.46
N GLU A 83 -14.41 24.38 17.37
CA GLU A 83 -13.00 24.44 16.98
C GLU A 83 -12.12 24.81 18.18
N ALA A 84 -10.98 24.13 18.30
CA ALA A 84 -9.88 24.47 19.20
C ALA A 84 -8.58 24.55 18.39
N PHE A 85 -7.78 25.58 18.67
CA PHE A 85 -6.51 25.80 17.96
C PHE A 85 -5.29 25.21 18.68
N SER A 86 -5.47 24.62 19.87
CA SER A 86 -4.43 23.91 20.60
C SER A 86 -5.02 22.94 21.63
N GLY A 87 -4.21 22.01 22.13
CA GLY A 87 -4.62 21.11 23.22
C GLY A 87 -5.06 21.84 24.49
N VAL A 88 -4.39 22.95 24.84
CA VAL A 88 -4.76 23.79 26.00
C VAL A 88 -6.12 24.46 25.81
N ASP A 89 -6.38 24.98 24.61
CA ASP A 89 -7.68 25.59 24.32
C ASP A 89 -8.81 24.55 24.31
N ALA A 90 -8.52 23.34 23.82
CA ALA A 90 -9.46 22.23 23.86
C ALA A 90 -9.86 21.86 25.30
N LEU A 91 -8.91 21.74 26.23
CA LEU A 91 -9.19 21.48 27.64
C LEU A 91 -10.06 22.57 28.28
N ARG A 92 -9.85 23.83 27.90
CA ARG A 92 -10.68 24.96 28.34
C ARG A 92 -12.11 24.85 27.83
N LEU A 93 -12.30 24.50 26.56
CA LEU A 93 -13.62 24.30 25.95
C LEU A 93 -14.36 23.11 26.56
N LEU A 94 -13.64 22.01 26.84
CA LEU A 94 -14.19 20.82 27.49
C LEU A 94 -14.63 21.09 28.92
N THR A 95 -13.85 21.87 29.67
CA THR A 95 -14.23 22.29 31.03
C THR A 95 -15.51 23.12 31.02
N LYS A 96 -15.63 24.06 30.09
CA LYS A 96 -16.86 24.86 29.91
C LYS A 96 -18.05 23.98 29.54
N ALA A 97 -17.87 23.06 28.59
CA ALA A 97 -18.90 22.13 28.14
C ALA A 97 -19.37 21.20 29.26
N LYS A 98 -18.45 20.62 30.05
CA LYS A 98 -18.76 19.77 31.20
C LYS A 98 -19.58 20.51 32.25
N ASN A 99 -19.20 21.75 32.58
CA ASN A 99 -19.91 22.57 33.57
C ASN A 99 -21.30 23.01 33.10
N ALA A 100 -21.51 23.15 31.79
CA ALA A 100 -22.79 23.49 31.19
C ALA A 100 -23.72 22.27 30.96
N GLY A 101 -23.27 21.05 31.28
CA GLY A 101 -24.03 19.82 31.02
C GLY A 101 -24.04 19.40 29.54
N ASP A 102 -23.06 19.88 28.79
CA ASP A 102 -23.10 20.06 27.34
C ASP A 102 -21.91 19.33 26.68
N ALA A 103 -21.67 18.10 27.15
CA ALA A 103 -20.50 17.30 26.80
C ALA A 103 -20.38 17.03 25.29
N TYR A 104 -19.15 16.86 24.83
CA TYR A 104 -18.86 16.45 23.46
C TYR A 104 -19.05 14.95 23.30
N ASP A 105 -19.47 14.54 22.11
CA ASP A 105 -19.63 13.14 21.74
C ASP A 105 -18.35 12.61 21.08
N VAL A 106 -17.68 13.46 20.29
CA VAL A 106 -16.48 13.13 19.51
C VAL A 106 -15.45 14.24 19.64
N VAL A 107 -14.18 13.86 19.74
CA VAL A 107 -13.02 14.76 19.69
C VAL A 107 -12.10 14.29 18.57
N LEU A 108 -11.87 15.16 17.59
CA LEU A 108 -10.87 14.97 16.54
C LEU A 108 -9.62 15.74 16.94
N VAL A 109 -8.47 15.06 17.03
CA VAL A 109 -7.22 15.66 17.50
C VAL A 109 -6.14 15.51 16.45
N ASP A 110 -5.56 16.60 15.95
CA ASP A 110 -4.34 16.51 15.14
C ASP A 110 -3.15 16.06 15.99
N TRP A 111 -2.35 15.13 15.46
CA TRP A 111 -1.16 14.67 16.16
C TRP A 111 -0.12 15.80 16.24
N ARG A 112 0.16 16.52 15.14
CA ARG A 112 1.28 17.46 15.06
C ARG A 112 0.85 18.87 15.40
N MET A 113 0.68 19.14 16.70
CA MET A 113 0.47 20.49 17.22
C MET A 113 1.68 20.99 18.03
N PRO A 114 2.00 22.30 18.00
CA PRO A 114 3.05 22.89 18.82
C PRO A 114 2.64 22.97 20.30
N GLU A 115 3.65 23.05 21.18
CA GLU A 115 3.54 23.11 22.64
C GLU A 115 2.99 21.84 23.31
N MET A 116 1.78 21.42 22.94
CA MET A 116 1.12 20.21 23.41
C MET A 116 0.69 19.38 22.21
N ASP A 117 1.35 18.23 22.01
CA ASP A 117 1.06 17.38 20.85
C ASP A 117 -0.29 16.63 21.02
N GLY A 118 -0.79 16.01 19.95
CA GLY A 118 -2.08 15.31 20.00
C GLY A 118 -2.10 14.14 20.99
N TRP A 119 -0.95 13.53 21.29
CA TRP A 119 -0.85 12.45 22.27
C TRP A 119 -0.96 12.97 23.69
N GLU A 120 -0.18 14.00 24.04
CA GLU A 120 -0.26 14.68 25.33
C GLU A 120 -1.69 15.22 25.56
N THR A 121 -2.29 15.80 24.52
CA THR A 121 -3.68 16.23 24.55
C THR A 121 -4.61 15.06 24.88
N THR A 122 -4.48 13.92 24.19
CA THR A 122 -5.30 12.73 24.41
C THR A 122 -5.18 12.18 25.84
N GLU A 123 -3.95 12.14 26.39
CA GLU A 123 -3.72 11.68 27.75
C GLU A 123 -4.42 12.59 28.78
N HIS A 124 -4.31 13.90 28.61
CA HIS A 124 -5.02 14.87 29.45
C HIS A 124 -6.55 14.75 29.32
N LEU A 125 -7.07 14.47 28.12
CA LEU A 125 -8.49 14.22 27.90
C LEU A 125 -8.97 12.99 28.66
N ARG A 126 -8.23 11.87 28.59
CA ARG A 126 -8.59 10.64 29.30
C ARG A 126 -8.56 10.82 30.81
N GLN A 127 -7.56 11.53 31.33
CA GLN A 127 -7.50 11.88 32.76
C GLN A 127 -8.68 12.78 33.17
N PHE A 128 -9.05 13.76 32.36
CA PHE A 128 -10.17 14.67 32.63
C PHE A 128 -11.55 13.97 32.67
N TYR A 129 -11.69 12.89 31.91
CA TYR A 129 -12.90 12.06 31.85
C TYR A 129 -12.79 10.75 32.66
N ALA A 130 -11.77 10.57 33.52
CA ALA A 130 -11.57 9.33 34.28
C ALA A 130 -12.80 8.89 35.11
N ASP A 131 -13.55 9.87 35.64
CA ASP A 131 -14.75 9.65 36.46
C ASP A 131 -16.06 9.91 35.70
N SER A 132 -16.05 9.90 34.35
CA SER A 132 -17.20 10.29 33.53
C SER A 132 -17.24 9.51 32.21
N ILE A 133 -18.36 9.60 31.49
CA ILE A 133 -18.43 9.05 30.12
C ILE A 133 -17.49 9.89 29.26
N ALA A 134 -16.43 9.26 28.75
CA ALA A 134 -15.47 9.90 27.87
C ALA A 134 -16.03 10.04 26.44
N PRO A 135 -15.75 11.15 25.73
CA PRO A 135 -16.04 11.25 24.31
C PRO A 135 -15.19 10.26 23.51
N LEU A 136 -15.62 9.97 22.28
CA LEU A 136 -14.80 9.24 21.32
C LEU A 136 -13.62 10.10 20.88
N ILE A 137 -12.40 9.60 21.02
CA ILE A 137 -11.19 10.32 20.61
C ILE A 137 -10.61 9.69 19.34
N ILE A 138 -10.63 10.47 18.25
CA ILE A 138 -10.08 10.08 16.95
C ILE A 138 -8.86 10.94 16.66
N MET A 139 -7.71 10.29 16.46
CA MET A 139 -6.46 10.96 16.13
C MET A 139 -6.36 11.19 14.62
N VAL A 140 -6.03 12.41 14.21
CA VAL A 140 -5.75 12.81 12.84
C VAL A 140 -4.24 12.93 12.66
N THR A 141 -3.68 12.25 11.65
CA THR A 141 -2.23 12.17 11.48
C THR A 141 -1.81 12.24 10.01
N ALA A 142 -0.66 12.87 9.75
CA ALA A 142 0.11 12.66 8.53
C ALA A 142 1.03 11.44 8.73
N VAL A 143 1.15 10.57 7.73
CA VAL A 143 2.00 9.37 7.78
C VAL A 143 3.43 9.76 8.16
N ASP A 144 3.82 9.51 9.41
CA ASP A 144 5.19 9.65 9.86
C ASP A 144 5.69 8.34 10.46
N ARG A 145 6.73 7.78 9.82
CA ARG A 145 7.33 6.47 10.14
C ARG A 145 8.34 6.55 11.30
N SER A 146 8.37 7.66 12.05
CA SER A 146 9.52 8.04 12.87
C SER A 146 9.45 7.71 14.37
N LYS A 147 8.34 7.15 14.89
CA LYS A 147 8.25 6.76 16.32
C LYS A 147 8.11 5.25 16.50
N THR A 148 8.89 4.73 17.45
CA THR A 148 9.07 3.31 17.78
C THR A 148 7.75 2.60 18.08
N THR A 149 7.55 1.41 17.50
CA THR A 149 6.34 0.57 17.57
C THR A 149 5.82 0.32 19.00
N GLU A 150 6.70 0.35 20.01
CA GLU A 150 6.34 0.12 21.41
C GLU A 150 5.54 1.26 22.05
N GLN A 151 5.90 2.54 21.79
CA GLN A 151 5.11 3.68 22.26
C GLN A 151 3.73 3.70 21.58
N GLN A 152 3.69 3.40 20.29
CA GLN A 152 2.46 3.39 19.51
C GLN A 152 1.47 2.30 19.96
N GLN A 153 1.97 1.14 20.44
CA GLN A 153 1.15 0.06 21.01
C GLN A 153 0.58 0.41 22.39
N GLN A 154 1.33 1.13 23.23
CA GLN A 154 0.87 1.49 24.57
C GLN A 154 -0.15 2.64 24.53
N LEU A 155 0.08 3.65 23.68
CA LEU A 155 -0.81 4.79 23.52
C LEU A 155 -2.07 4.50 22.65
N SER A 156 -2.04 3.48 21.79
CA SER A 156 -3.24 3.07 21.01
C SER A 156 -4.36 2.46 21.85
N SER A 157 -4.09 2.07 23.09
CA SER A 157 -5.13 1.64 24.05
C SER A 157 -6.01 2.80 24.55
N GLN A 158 -5.60 4.05 24.30
CA GLN A 158 -6.28 5.26 24.76
C GLN A 158 -7.08 5.98 23.67
N LEU A 159 -7.10 5.45 22.44
CA LEU A 159 -7.79 6.06 21.30
C LEU A 159 -8.93 5.17 20.79
N ASP A 160 -9.99 5.82 20.32
CA ASP A 160 -11.15 5.16 19.73
C ASP A 160 -11.06 5.13 18.20
N GLY A 161 -10.01 5.68 17.58
CA GLY A 161 -9.79 5.63 16.12
C GLY A 161 -8.60 6.48 15.64
N PHE A 162 -8.20 6.26 14.37
CA PHE A 162 -7.19 7.07 13.67
C PHE A 162 -7.65 7.40 12.24
N LEU A 163 -7.31 8.59 11.77
CA LEU A 163 -7.52 9.08 10.41
C LEU A 163 -6.20 9.59 9.84
N VAL A 164 -5.89 9.18 8.61
CA VAL A 164 -4.69 9.60 7.90
C VAL A 164 -5.05 10.72 6.91
N LYS A 165 -4.29 11.82 6.93
CA LYS A 165 -4.41 12.91 5.94
C LYS A 165 -3.90 12.39 4.56
N PRO A 166 -4.61 12.62 3.44
CA PRO A 166 -5.77 13.50 3.26
C PRO A 166 -7.10 12.86 3.70
N ILE A 167 -7.88 13.59 4.51
CA ILE A 167 -9.16 13.12 5.04
C ILE A 167 -10.28 13.46 4.05
N THR A 168 -11.13 12.47 3.75
CA THR A 168 -12.38 12.66 3.00
C THR A 168 -13.57 12.62 3.95
N ALA A 169 -14.71 13.19 3.53
CA ALA A 169 -15.93 13.19 4.34
C ALA A 169 -16.36 11.75 4.70
N SER A 170 -16.34 10.82 3.73
CA SER A 170 -16.70 9.42 3.97
C SER A 170 -15.80 8.74 5.00
N MET A 171 -14.48 8.96 4.92
CA MET A 171 -13.53 8.41 5.89
C MET A 171 -13.82 8.90 7.31
N LEU A 172 -14.16 10.18 7.47
CA LEU A 172 -14.53 10.75 8.76
C LEU A 172 -15.84 10.15 9.30
N PHE A 173 -16.85 10.03 8.44
CA PHE A 173 -18.15 9.46 8.82
C PHE A 173 -18.00 8.00 9.27
N ASP A 174 -17.29 7.19 8.49
CA ASP A 174 -17.06 5.77 8.78
C ASP A 174 -16.28 5.59 10.08
N ALA A 175 -15.25 6.40 10.33
CA ALA A 175 -14.47 6.35 11.56
C ALA A 175 -15.31 6.63 12.81
N VAL A 176 -16.22 7.60 12.75
CA VAL A 176 -17.13 7.93 13.86
C VAL A 176 -18.19 6.84 14.04
N ALA A 177 -18.75 6.32 12.94
CA ALA A 177 -19.76 5.26 12.99
C ALA A 177 -19.19 3.96 13.57
N ASP A 178 -17.99 3.55 13.13
CA ASP A 178 -17.31 2.36 13.63
C ASP A 178 -16.96 2.50 15.12
N ALA A 179 -16.41 3.63 15.54
CA ALA A 179 -16.04 3.90 16.93
C ALA A 179 -17.26 3.84 17.88
N ARG A 180 -18.44 4.30 17.46
CA ARG A 180 -19.67 4.26 18.28
C ARG A 180 -20.29 2.88 18.44
N THR A 181 -20.18 2.01 17.43
CA THR A 181 -20.82 0.68 17.49
C THR A 181 -20.10 -0.31 18.41
N GLY A 182 -19.07 0.12 19.15
CA GLY A 182 -18.25 -0.76 19.98
C GLY A 182 -17.46 -1.78 19.16
N ARG A 183 -17.52 -1.70 17.82
CA ARG A 183 -16.55 -2.31 16.91
C ARG A 183 -15.28 -1.51 17.05
N ASN A 184 -14.58 -1.77 18.16
CA ASN A 184 -13.24 -1.32 18.49
C ASN A 184 -12.53 -0.87 17.21
N ALA A 185 -12.24 0.43 17.03
CA ALA A 185 -11.56 0.91 15.82
C ALA A 185 -10.15 0.33 15.66
N MET A 186 -9.72 -0.53 16.58
CA MET A 186 -8.83 -1.64 16.29
C MET A 186 -9.24 -2.49 15.07
N SER A 187 -10.44 -2.44 14.50
CA SER A 187 -10.75 -3.10 13.22
C SER A 187 -10.33 -2.25 12.02
N VAL A 188 -10.37 -0.92 12.14
CA VAL A 188 -9.84 0.01 11.14
C VAL A 188 -8.31 0.07 11.26
N VAL A 189 -7.77 0.13 12.49
CA VAL A 189 -6.33 0.06 12.75
C VAL A 189 -5.77 -1.35 12.55
N LYS A 190 -6.52 -2.45 12.71
CA LYS A 190 -6.04 -3.79 12.33
C LYS A 190 -6.22 -4.04 10.84
N LYS A 191 -7.17 -3.40 10.14
CA LYS A 191 -7.17 -3.36 8.66
C LYS A 191 -6.04 -2.50 8.10
N ILE A 192 -5.63 -1.43 8.77
CA ILE A 192 -4.55 -0.53 8.35
C ILE A 192 -3.15 -0.99 8.86
N ASN A 193 -3.06 -1.63 10.03
CA ASN A 193 -1.83 -2.27 10.54
C ASN A 193 -1.68 -3.74 10.09
N THR A 194 -2.64 -4.28 9.35
CA THR A 194 -2.41 -5.41 8.44
C THR A 194 -2.57 -5.01 6.98
N THR A 195 -2.34 -3.73 6.65
CA THR A 195 -1.70 -3.46 5.36
C THR A 195 -0.30 -4.05 5.49
N LEU A 196 -0.20 -5.37 5.21
CA LEU A 196 0.86 -5.90 4.39
C LEU A 196 1.21 -4.76 3.44
N GLN A 197 2.42 -4.23 3.50
CA GLN A 197 2.89 -3.40 2.41
C GLN A 197 2.80 -4.32 1.18
N ARG A 198 1.70 -4.24 0.44
CA ARG A 198 1.32 -5.27 -0.55
C ARG A 198 2.25 -5.22 -1.75
N LEU A 199 3.00 -4.13 -1.86
CA LEU A 199 3.88 -3.81 -2.96
C LEU A 199 5.33 -3.57 -2.49
N VAL A 200 5.77 -4.09 -1.32
CA VAL A 200 7.16 -3.88 -0.84
C VAL A 200 8.18 -4.20 -1.92
N GLY A 201 9.01 -3.22 -2.25
CA GLY A 201 10.16 -3.40 -3.13
C GLY A 201 9.82 -3.52 -4.61
N LEU A 202 8.53 -3.53 -4.98
CA LEU A 202 8.11 -3.51 -6.39
C LEU A 202 8.45 -2.16 -7.02
N ARG A 203 9.17 -2.20 -8.15
CA ARG A 203 9.54 -1.03 -8.94
C ARG A 203 8.46 -0.75 -9.96
N ILE A 204 7.73 0.32 -9.72
CA ILE A 204 6.57 0.71 -10.49
C ILE A 204 6.90 1.98 -11.26
N LEU A 205 6.71 1.95 -12.58
CA LEU A 205 6.68 3.17 -13.39
C LEU A 205 5.24 3.66 -13.49
N VAL A 206 4.98 4.87 -13.00
CA VAL A 206 3.71 5.57 -13.23
C VAL A 206 3.88 6.49 -14.44
N VAL A 207 2.96 6.42 -15.40
CA VAL A 207 2.96 7.29 -16.59
C VAL A 207 1.67 8.09 -16.61
N GLU A 208 1.79 9.40 -16.43
CA GLU A 208 0.67 10.33 -16.25
C GLU A 208 1.14 11.74 -16.66
N ASP A 209 0.34 12.46 -17.45
CA ASP A 209 0.67 13.81 -17.93
C ASP A 209 0.19 14.92 -16.97
N ASN A 210 -0.74 14.61 -16.07
CA ASN A 210 -1.22 15.52 -15.05
C ASN A 210 -0.42 15.41 -13.73
N LEU A 211 0.26 16.49 -13.34
CA LEU A 211 1.10 16.56 -12.12
C LEU A 211 0.33 16.21 -10.83
N THR A 212 -0.94 16.60 -10.71
CA THR A 212 -1.75 16.30 -9.53
C THR A 212 -2.10 14.82 -9.45
N SER A 213 -2.50 14.22 -10.58
CA SER A 213 -2.77 12.78 -10.67
C SER A 213 -1.53 11.93 -10.45
N GLN A 214 -0.37 12.38 -10.97
CA GLN A 214 0.94 11.79 -10.72
C GLN A 214 1.24 11.77 -9.22
N GLN A 215 1.09 12.91 -8.54
CA GLN A 215 1.40 13.02 -7.11
C GLN A 215 0.52 12.08 -6.29
N VAL A 216 -0.78 12.05 -6.56
CA VAL A 216 -1.74 11.15 -5.88
C VAL A 216 -1.36 9.68 -6.10
N ALA A 217 -1.11 9.26 -7.35
CA ALA A 217 -0.72 7.88 -7.66
C ALA A 217 0.58 7.48 -6.95
N CYS A 218 1.58 8.37 -6.95
CA CYS A 218 2.86 8.14 -6.31
C CYS A 218 2.73 7.98 -4.80
N GLU A 219 2.00 8.88 -4.14
CA GLU A 219 1.82 8.85 -2.69
C GLU A 219 1.10 7.57 -2.24
N LEU A 220 0.03 7.18 -2.96
CA LEU A 220 -0.73 5.98 -2.66
C LEU A 220 0.09 4.70 -2.86
N LEU A 221 0.86 4.59 -3.94
CA LEU A 221 1.69 3.41 -4.22
C LEU A 221 2.91 3.31 -3.28
N ARG A 222 3.54 4.44 -2.94
CA ARG A 222 4.63 4.48 -1.95
C ARG A 222 4.16 4.15 -0.54
N ALA A 223 2.91 4.51 -0.20
CA ALA A 223 2.30 4.11 1.07
C ALA A 223 2.20 2.57 1.19
N GLU A 224 1.98 1.88 0.07
CA GLU A 224 1.96 0.40 -0.02
C GLU A 224 3.35 -0.26 -0.10
N GLY A 225 4.43 0.52 -0.05
CA GLY A 225 5.82 0.02 -0.03
C GLY A 225 6.50 -0.09 -1.40
N ALA A 226 5.86 0.38 -2.48
CA ALA A 226 6.45 0.37 -3.82
C ALA A 226 7.54 1.42 -4.00
N VAL A 227 8.52 1.11 -4.85
CA VAL A 227 9.51 2.06 -5.38
C VAL A 227 8.94 2.65 -6.66
N VAL A 228 8.58 3.93 -6.64
CA VAL A 228 7.84 4.57 -7.75
C VAL A 228 8.71 5.55 -8.53
N THR A 229 8.89 5.27 -9.82
CA THR A 229 9.46 6.16 -10.84
C THR A 229 8.32 6.77 -11.66
N VAL A 230 8.49 7.99 -12.18
CA VAL A 230 7.46 8.65 -12.98
C VAL A 230 7.96 9.06 -14.36
N ALA A 231 7.10 8.89 -15.37
CA ALA A 231 7.23 9.48 -16.68
C ALA A 231 6.02 10.39 -16.97
N ASN A 232 6.29 11.59 -17.50
CA ASN A 232 5.27 12.63 -17.69
C ASN A 232 4.52 12.52 -19.05
N ASN A 233 4.88 11.55 -19.88
CA ASN A 233 4.26 11.28 -21.18
C ASN A 233 4.72 9.93 -21.75
N GLY A 234 4.08 9.48 -22.84
CA GLY A 234 4.40 8.22 -23.50
C GLY A 234 5.86 8.09 -23.97
N ARG A 235 6.51 9.17 -24.41
CA ARG A 235 7.92 9.12 -24.84
C ARG A 235 8.87 8.92 -23.68
N ALA A 236 8.66 9.65 -22.59
CA ALA A 236 9.41 9.47 -21.35
C ALA A 236 9.21 8.06 -20.76
N ALA A 237 8.03 7.46 -20.96
CA ALA A 237 7.77 6.08 -20.53
C ALA A 237 8.60 5.06 -21.31
N ILE A 238 8.68 5.20 -22.64
CA ILE A 238 9.51 4.33 -23.49
C ILE A 238 10.97 4.39 -23.02
N GLN A 239 11.50 5.60 -22.80
CA GLN A 239 12.88 5.79 -22.34
C GLN A 239 13.09 5.20 -20.94
N ALA A 240 12.17 5.44 -20.00
CA ALA A 240 12.29 4.93 -18.63
C ALA A 240 12.32 3.38 -18.57
N VAL A 241 11.61 2.72 -19.49
CA VAL A 241 11.61 1.26 -19.61
C VAL A 241 12.94 0.72 -20.17
N GLU A 242 13.64 1.48 -21.00
CA GLU A 242 14.97 1.11 -21.50
C GLU A 242 16.08 1.34 -20.46
N ASP A 243 15.98 2.44 -19.71
CA ASP A 243 17.02 2.87 -18.77
C ASP A 243 16.95 2.17 -17.41
N THR A 244 15.78 1.65 -17.03
CA THR A 244 15.53 1.14 -15.68
C THR A 244 14.83 -0.22 -15.71
N THR A 245 15.24 -1.11 -14.81
CA THR A 245 14.52 -2.37 -14.60
C THR A 245 13.27 -2.11 -13.76
N LEU A 246 12.12 -2.46 -14.31
CA LEU A 246 10.80 -2.21 -13.75
C LEU A 246 10.05 -3.54 -13.62
N ASP A 247 9.21 -3.64 -12.60
CA ASP A 247 8.43 -4.84 -12.34
C ASP A 247 6.99 -4.68 -12.87
N VAL A 248 6.49 -3.45 -12.96
CA VAL A 248 5.19 -3.13 -13.58
C VAL A 248 5.16 -1.68 -14.05
N VAL A 249 4.41 -1.42 -15.13
CA VAL A 249 4.09 -0.06 -15.59
C VAL A 249 2.60 0.19 -15.41
N ILE A 250 2.28 1.34 -14.82
CA ILE A 250 0.91 1.88 -14.74
C ILE A 250 0.83 3.01 -15.73
N MET A 251 0.03 2.84 -16.78
CA MET A 251 0.04 3.68 -17.97
C MET A 251 -1.31 4.40 -18.12
N ASP A 252 -1.32 5.73 -18.04
CA ASP A 252 -2.48 6.48 -18.50
C ASP A 252 -2.69 6.32 -20.01
N ILE A 253 -3.94 6.11 -20.42
CA ILE A 253 -4.30 6.05 -21.83
C ILE A 253 -4.35 7.45 -22.43
N GLN A 254 -4.92 8.42 -21.71
CA GLN A 254 -5.26 9.73 -22.28
C GLN A 254 -4.15 10.75 -22.04
N MET A 255 -3.08 10.68 -22.84
CA MET A 255 -1.96 11.63 -22.80
C MET A 255 -1.83 12.40 -24.13
N PRO A 256 -1.39 13.67 -24.11
CA PRO A 256 -1.11 14.46 -25.31
C PRO A 256 0.11 13.94 -26.08
N ASP A 257 0.14 14.24 -27.38
CA ASP A 257 1.15 13.84 -28.39
C ASP A 257 1.28 12.32 -28.65
N MET A 258 1.43 11.52 -27.61
CA MET A 258 1.53 10.06 -27.67
C MET A 258 0.66 9.45 -26.57
N ASP A 259 -0.44 8.82 -26.98
CA ASP A 259 -1.36 8.14 -26.08
C ASP A 259 -0.74 6.85 -25.50
N GLY A 260 -1.33 6.36 -24.41
CA GLY A 260 -0.84 5.16 -23.71
C GLY A 260 -0.89 3.91 -24.57
N TYR A 261 -1.81 3.82 -25.54
CA TYR A 261 -1.88 2.70 -26.49
C TYR A 261 -0.67 2.69 -27.42
N THR A 262 -0.32 3.83 -27.99
CA THR A 262 0.83 4.00 -28.89
C THR A 262 2.12 3.76 -28.12
N ALA A 263 2.27 4.33 -26.93
CA ALA A 263 3.43 4.10 -26.06
C ALA A 263 3.60 2.61 -25.73
N THR A 264 2.50 1.92 -25.41
CA THR A 264 2.51 0.47 -25.15
C THR A 264 2.96 -0.32 -26.37
N ARG A 265 2.43 -0.01 -27.57
CA ARG A 265 2.83 -0.70 -28.81
C ARG A 265 4.32 -0.54 -29.09
N GLU A 266 4.89 0.63 -28.82
CA GLU A 266 6.34 0.86 -28.96
C GLU A 266 7.14 0.04 -27.93
N ILE A 267 6.75 0.06 -26.64
CA ILE A 267 7.40 -0.76 -25.60
C ILE A 267 7.36 -2.25 -25.95
N ARG A 268 6.25 -2.72 -26.52
CA ARG A 268 6.07 -4.13 -26.92
C ARG A 268 6.94 -4.57 -28.09
N LYS A 269 7.60 -3.66 -28.81
CA LYS A 269 8.61 -4.01 -29.81
C LYS A 269 9.91 -4.54 -29.18
N SER A 270 10.24 -4.11 -27.96
CA SER A 270 11.48 -4.47 -27.28
C SER A 270 11.26 -5.43 -26.10
N ILE A 271 10.12 -5.35 -25.40
CA ILE A 271 9.86 -6.16 -24.20
C ILE A 271 8.46 -6.81 -24.28
N SER A 272 8.41 -8.13 -24.09
CA SER A 272 7.14 -8.86 -24.13
C SER A 272 6.27 -8.62 -22.90
N LYS A 273 4.96 -8.88 -23.03
CA LYS A 273 3.96 -8.70 -21.96
C LYS A 273 4.14 -9.67 -20.79
N GLU A 274 4.84 -10.78 -21.00
CA GLU A 274 5.17 -11.79 -20.00
C GLU A 274 6.35 -11.37 -19.12
N ILE A 275 7.17 -10.42 -19.58
CA ILE A 275 8.34 -9.90 -18.86
C ILE A 275 7.97 -8.63 -18.09
N LEU A 276 7.33 -7.66 -18.76
CA LEU A 276 6.95 -6.39 -18.16
C LEU A 276 5.44 -6.16 -18.29
N PRO A 277 4.66 -6.37 -17.21
CA PRO A 277 3.24 -6.11 -17.23
C PRO A 277 2.96 -4.60 -17.35
N ILE A 278 2.06 -4.23 -18.25
CA ILE A 278 1.57 -2.85 -18.41
C ILE A 278 0.08 -2.85 -18.06
N ILE A 279 -0.29 -2.06 -17.06
CA ILE A 279 -1.67 -1.90 -16.59
C ILE A 279 -2.19 -0.54 -17.03
N ALA A 280 -3.29 -0.52 -17.76
CA ALA A 280 -3.90 0.71 -18.26
C ALA A 280 -4.67 1.44 -17.15
N LEU A 281 -4.54 2.76 -17.05
CA LEU A 281 -5.48 3.62 -16.35
C LEU A 281 -6.46 4.22 -17.37
N THR A 282 -7.74 3.94 -17.19
CA THR A 282 -8.77 4.20 -18.21
C THR A 282 -9.85 5.13 -17.67
N ALA A 283 -10.28 6.13 -18.41
CA ALA A 283 -11.33 7.05 -17.94
C ALA A 283 -12.73 6.40 -17.85
N ASN A 284 -12.95 5.27 -18.54
CA ASN A 284 -14.18 4.49 -18.52
C ASN A 284 -13.80 3.00 -18.46
N ALA A 285 -14.26 2.27 -17.46
CA ALA A 285 -14.09 0.81 -17.38
C ALA A 285 -15.06 0.07 -18.32
N LEU A 286 -15.34 0.62 -19.50
CA LEU A 286 -16.23 0.02 -20.49
C LEU A 286 -15.52 -1.13 -21.20
N ALA A 287 -16.29 -2.14 -21.61
CA ALA A 287 -15.76 -3.33 -22.28
C ALA A 287 -14.95 -3.00 -23.56
N THR A 288 -15.23 -1.89 -24.23
CA THR A 288 -14.53 -1.42 -25.43
C THR A 288 -13.11 -0.94 -25.13
N ASP A 289 -12.89 -0.25 -24.01
CA ASP A 289 -11.57 0.27 -23.62
C ASP A 289 -10.66 -0.87 -23.17
N ARG A 290 -11.24 -1.91 -22.55
CA ARG A 290 -10.54 -3.16 -22.24
C ARG A 290 -10.04 -3.88 -23.49
N VAL A 291 -10.87 -3.97 -24.53
CA VAL A 291 -10.48 -4.63 -25.80
C VAL A 291 -9.32 -3.86 -26.44
N ALA A 292 -9.42 -2.53 -26.54
CA ALA A 292 -8.36 -1.70 -27.11
C ALA A 292 -7.03 -1.79 -26.32
N ALA A 293 -7.10 -1.85 -24.99
CA ALA A 293 -5.92 -2.05 -24.13
C ALA A 293 -5.24 -3.40 -24.38
N ILE A 294 -6.02 -4.48 -24.47
CA ILE A 294 -5.50 -5.82 -24.77
C ILE A 294 -4.88 -5.86 -26.17
N GLU A 295 -5.54 -5.27 -27.17
CA GLU A 295 -5.04 -5.19 -28.55
C GLU A 295 -3.74 -4.37 -28.66
N ALA A 296 -3.58 -3.34 -27.83
CA ALA A 296 -2.33 -2.58 -27.73
C ALA A 296 -1.20 -3.36 -27.05
N GLY A 297 -1.50 -4.47 -26.38
CA GLY A 297 -0.54 -5.33 -25.67
C GLY A 297 -0.45 -5.09 -24.17
N MET A 298 -1.44 -4.42 -23.56
CA MET A 298 -1.54 -4.24 -22.11
C MET A 298 -2.05 -5.52 -21.44
N ASN A 299 -1.66 -5.72 -20.18
CA ASN A 299 -1.95 -6.92 -19.40
C ASN A 299 -3.28 -6.83 -18.66
N ASP A 300 -3.64 -5.63 -18.23
CA ASP A 300 -4.92 -5.35 -17.59
C ASP A 300 -5.25 -3.86 -17.62
N HIS A 301 -6.36 -3.48 -16.98
CA HIS A 301 -6.85 -2.12 -16.91
C HIS A 301 -7.49 -1.83 -15.54
N VAL A 302 -7.46 -0.57 -15.14
CA VAL A 302 -8.10 -0.03 -13.95
C VAL A 302 -8.81 1.28 -14.34
N GLY A 303 -10.04 1.47 -13.85
CA GLY A 303 -10.82 2.69 -14.12
C GLY A 303 -10.29 3.88 -13.30
N LYS A 304 -10.34 5.09 -13.86
CA LYS A 304 -10.15 6.37 -13.18
C LYS A 304 -11.52 6.93 -12.76
N PRO A 305 -11.68 7.47 -11.53
CA PRO A 305 -10.72 7.44 -10.43
C PRO A 305 -10.49 6.00 -9.95
N PHE A 306 -9.23 5.64 -9.69
CA PHE A 306 -8.85 4.27 -9.33
C PHE A 306 -8.92 4.05 -7.81
N ASP A 307 -9.45 2.91 -7.39
CA ASP A 307 -9.38 2.43 -6.02
C ASP A 307 -7.99 1.80 -5.78
N LEU A 308 -7.29 2.21 -4.72
CA LEU A 308 -5.95 1.71 -4.39
C LEU A 308 -5.94 0.19 -4.16
N THR A 309 -6.96 -0.36 -3.49
CA THR A 309 -7.09 -1.80 -3.25
C THR A 309 -7.30 -2.56 -4.56
N GLN A 310 -8.10 -2.01 -5.47
CA GLN A 310 -8.28 -2.58 -6.81
C GLN A 310 -6.97 -2.57 -7.60
N LEU A 311 -6.27 -1.44 -7.63
CA LEU A 311 -5.00 -1.28 -8.33
C LEU A 311 -3.93 -2.25 -7.80
N VAL A 312 -3.79 -2.33 -6.48
CA VAL A 312 -2.86 -3.27 -5.81
C VAL A 312 -3.20 -4.71 -6.16
N THR A 313 -4.48 -5.09 -6.13
CA THR A 313 -4.92 -6.46 -6.47
C THR A 313 -4.55 -6.81 -7.90
N VAL A 314 -4.76 -5.89 -8.84
CA VAL A 314 -4.39 -6.09 -10.25
C VAL A 314 -2.87 -6.25 -10.37
N ILE A 315 -2.08 -5.35 -9.77
CA ILE A 315 -0.62 -5.43 -9.76
C ILE A 315 -0.14 -6.78 -9.22
N SER A 316 -0.54 -7.15 -8.00
CA SER A 316 -0.14 -8.42 -7.38
C SER A 316 -0.52 -9.62 -8.25
N SER A 317 -1.71 -9.60 -8.86
CA SER A 317 -2.15 -10.71 -9.74
C SER A 317 -1.31 -10.85 -11.01
N GLN A 318 -0.77 -9.76 -11.55
CA GLN A 318 0.08 -9.78 -12.75
C GLN A 318 1.49 -10.25 -12.40
N ILE A 319 2.03 -9.80 -11.26
CA ILE A 319 3.33 -10.23 -10.76
C ILE A 319 3.34 -11.72 -10.40
N SER A 320 2.34 -12.20 -9.65
CA SER A 320 2.24 -13.63 -9.29
C SER A 320 2.11 -14.53 -10.53
N ARG A 321 1.36 -14.10 -11.55
CA ARG A 321 1.24 -14.86 -12.82
C ARG A 321 2.56 -14.98 -13.57
N ILE A 322 3.44 -13.97 -13.48
CA ILE A 322 4.77 -14.02 -14.09
C ILE A 322 5.70 -14.90 -13.25
N ALA A 323 5.63 -14.83 -11.92
CA ALA A 323 6.39 -15.71 -11.03
C ALA A 323 6.02 -17.20 -11.22
N ASP A 324 4.72 -17.51 -11.40
CA ASP A 324 4.23 -18.86 -11.69
C ASP A 324 4.61 -19.32 -13.11
N ALA A 325 4.64 -18.42 -14.09
CA ALA A 325 5.08 -18.74 -15.45
C ALA A 325 6.60 -18.97 -15.56
N GLN A 326 7.40 -18.29 -14.72
CA GLN A 326 8.85 -18.45 -14.67
C GLN A 326 9.32 -19.65 -13.82
N THR A 327 8.53 -20.08 -12.83
CA THR A 327 8.84 -21.27 -12.00
C THR A 327 8.67 -22.60 -12.75
N VAL A 328 7.97 -22.62 -13.90
CA VAL A 328 7.81 -23.84 -14.72
C VAL A 328 9.03 -24.13 -15.62
N ILE A 329 9.98 -23.20 -15.75
CA ILE A 329 11.12 -23.33 -16.70
C ILE A 329 12.44 -23.76 -16.01
N LEU A 330 12.56 -23.66 -14.69
CA LEU A 330 13.78 -24.05 -13.98
C LEU A 330 13.63 -25.43 -13.32
N SER A 331 14.03 -26.47 -14.06
CA SER A 331 14.28 -27.79 -13.48
C SER A 331 15.40 -27.75 -12.44
N PRO A 332 15.37 -28.63 -11.42
CA PRO A 332 16.32 -28.60 -10.32
C PRO A 332 17.67 -29.17 -10.76
N HIS A 333 18.67 -28.32 -10.90
CA HIS A 333 20.06 -28.75 -10.87
C HIS A 333 20.87 -27.90 -9.89
N ASP A 334 21.56 -28.64 -9.01
CA ASP A 334 22.69 -28.27 -8.18
C ASP A 334 22.43 -27.42 -6.93
N SER A 335 21.86 -28.09 -5.94
CA SER A 335 22.17 -27.87 -4.53
C SER A 335 23.62 -28.30 -4.22
N SER A 336 24.58 -27.46 -4.60
CA SER A 336 25.95 -27.50 -4.07
C SER A 336 26.68 -26.18 -4.28
N MET A 337 26.48 -25.21 -3.38
CA MET A 337 27.48 -24.18 -3.09
C MET A 337 27.21 -23.55 -1.71
N VAL A 338 27.69 -24.23 -0.68
CA VAL A 338 27.94 -23.62 0.63
C VAL A 338 29.33 -22.98 0.59
N ASN A 339 29.45 -21.76 1.13
CA ASN A 339 30.68 -21.01 1.44
C ASN A 339 31.40 -20.18 0.35
N GLN A 340 30.72 -19.16 -0.18
CA GLN A 340 31.36 -17.90 -0.63
C GLN A 340 30.53 -16.66 -0.23
N SER A 341 29.97 -16.64 0.99
CA SER A 341 29.28 -15.44 1.48
C SER A 341 30.31 -14.38 1.90
N LYS A 342 30.40 -13.24 1.19
CA LYS A 342 31.18 -12.06 1.63
C LYS A 342 30.44 -11.25 2.73
N LEU A 343 29.24 -11.70 3.11
CA LEU A 343 28.42 -11.11 4.16
C LEU A 343 28.51 -11.98 5.43
N ASP A 344 28.90 -11.34 6.53
CA ASP A 344 28.73 -11.89 7.88
C ASP A 344 27.28 -11.68 8.32
N VAL A 345 26.44 -12.59 7.86
CA VAL A 345 25.01 -12.62 8.16
C VAL A 345 24.76 -12.81 9.66
N GLN A 346 25.61 -13.57 10.35
CA GLN A 346 25.39 -13.90 11.75
C GLN A 346 25.73 -12.72 12.67
N GLY A 347 26.87 -12.07 12.47
CA GLY A 347 27.22 -10.85 13.20
C GLY A 347 26.31 -9.66 12.86
N ALA A 348 25.74 -9.60 11.66
CA ALA A 348 24.75 -8.58 11.33
C ALA A 348 23.39 -8.85 12.00
N LEU A 349 22.92 -10.10 12.03
CA LEU A 349 21.67 -10.46 12.71
C LEU A 349 21.72 -10.19 14.22
N GLU A 350 22.86 -10.36 14.89
CA GLU A 350 23.04 -9.98 16.29
C GLU A 350 22.78 -8.48 16.52
N ARG A 351 23.26 -7.61 15.62
CA ARG A 351 23.01 -6.15 15.66
C ARG A 351 21.54 -5.79 15.45
N PHE A 352 20.80 -6.63 14.74
CA PHE A 352 19.35 -6.50 14.53
C PHE A 352 18.50 -7.32 15.52
N SER A 353 19.07 -7.74 16.66
CA SER A 353 18.37 -8.54 17.68
C SER A 353 17.72 -9.80 17.11
N TYR A 354 18.37 -10.44 16.14
CA TYR A 354 17.90 -11.61 15.39
C TYR A 354 16.62 -11.40 14.57
N ASN A 355 16.23 -10.14 14.32
CA ASN A 355 15.07 -9.82 13.50
C ASN A 355 15.41 -9.91 12.01
N LYS A 356 15.15 -11.10 11.43
CA LYS A 356 15.42 -11.41 10.03
C LYS A 356 14.71 -10.49 9.03
N ASN A 357 13.54 -9.95 9.38
CA ASN A 357 12.77 -9.08 8.48
C ASN A 357 13.43 -7.69 8.38
N ILE A 358 13.89 -7.14 9.50
CA ILE A 358 14.59 -5.85 9.50
C ILE A 358 15.94 -5.98 8.79
N TYR A 359 16.64 -7.10 9.01
CA TYR A 359 17.90 -7.38 8.31
C TYR A 359 17.70 -7.59 6.80
N ALA A 360 16.66 -8.30 6.38
CA ALA A 360 16.31 -8.46 4.96
C ALA A 360 15.98 -7.10 4.29
N ASN A 361 15.29 -6.21 5.00
CA ASN A 361 15.05 -4.84 4.51
C ASN A 361 16.34 -4.02 4.40
N ALA A 362 17.26 -4.14 5.36
CA ALA A 362 18.56 -3.49 5.29
C ALA A 362 19.40 -4.00 4.09
N LEU A 363 19.31 -5.30 3.76
CA LEU A 363 19.96 -5.88 2.59
C LEU A 363 19.36 -5.38 1.26
N LEU A 364 18.02 -5.27 1.17
CA LEU A 364 17.34 -4.79 -0.04
C LEU A 364 17.57 -3.29 -0.29
N ASN A 365 17.60 -2.48 0.77
CA ASN A 365 17.78 -1.05 0.65
C ASN A 365 19.24 -0.63 0.44
N PHE A 366 20.22 -1.53 0.70
CA PHE A 366 21.64 -1.21 0.56
C PHE A 366 22.00 -0.72 -0.84
N GLY A 367 21.48 -1.34 -1.91
CA GLY A 367 21.74 -0.92 -3.28
C GLY A 367 21.21 0.50 -3.58
N HIS A 368 20.00 0.80 -3.10
CA HIS A 368 19.40 2.13 -3.20
C HIS A 368 20.19 3.16 -2.40
N ASP A 369 20.58 2.84 -1.17
CA ASP A 369 21.27 3.76 -0.27
C ASP A 369 22.74 3.99 -0.66
N ALA A 370 23.39 2.99 -1.28
CA ALA A 370 24.74 3.10 -1.81
C ALA A 370 24.82 3.84 -3.16
N SER A 371 23.75 3.82 -3.97
CA SER A 371 23.74 4.37 -5.33
C SER A 371 24.09 5.87 -5.41
N PRO A 372 23.51 6.77 -4.58
CA PRO A 372 23.87 8.19 -4.58
C PRO A 372 25.36 8.44 -4.31
N PHE A 373 25.97 7.63 -3.43
CA PHE A 373 27.39 7.74 -3.11
C PHE A 373 28.27 7.28 -4.26
N LEU A 374 27.89 6.21 -4.98
CA LEU A 374 28.60 5.76 -6.19
C LEU A 374 28.55 6.82 -7.30
N THR A 375 27.39 7.45 -7.50
CA THR A 375 27.24 8.55 -8.46
C THR A 375 28.14 9.74 -8.07
N GLN A 376 28.15 10.13 -6.80
CA GLN A 376 29.02 11.21 -6.32
C GLN A 376 30.52 10.89 -6.48
N LEU A 377 30.95 9.66 -6.15
CA LEU A 377 32.34 9.22 -6.34
C LEU A 377 32.74 9.23 -7.82
N SER A 378 31.87 8.73 -8.70
CA SER A 378 32.14 8.75 -10.14
C SER A 378 32.32 10.17 -10.69
N GLY A 379 31.48 11.12 -10.24
CA GLY A 379 31.59 12.53 -10.61
C GLY A 379 32.86 13.19 -10.08
N LEU A 380 33.24 12.92 -8.83
CA LEU A 380 34.48 13.41 -8.23
C LEU A 380 35.71 12.91 -8.99
N ILE A 381 35.75 11.62 -9.33
CA ILE A 381 36.88 11.01 -10.05
C ILE A 381 37.00 11.59 -11.47
N LEU A 382 35.88 11.75 -12.18
CA LEU A 382 35.87 12.37 -13.52
C LEU A 382 36.34 13.83 -13.48
N THR A 383 36.00 14.57 -12.42
CA THR A 383 36.38 15.98 -12.25
C THR A 383 37.86 16.14 -11.87
N ASP A 384 38.40 15.24 -11.05
CA ASP A 384 39.79 15.28 -10.59
C ASP A 384 40.78 14.84 -11.68
N ILE A 385 40.42 13.83 -12.49
CA ILE A 385 41.21 13.40 -13.68
C ILE A 385 41.32 14.54 -14.71
N ALA A 386 40.34 15.45 -14.76
CA ALA A 386 40.30 16.55 -15.72
C ALA A 386 41.01 17.84 -15.26
N GLN A 387 41.34 18.01 -13.97
CA GLN A 387 41.89 19.26 -13.41
C GLN A 387 43.07 19.02 -12.45
N SER A 388 44.18 18.49 -12.97
CA SER A 388 45.35 18.07 -12.18
C SER A 388 46.40 19.17 -11.91
N SER A 389 46.03 20.40 -11.55
CA SER A 389 47.04 21.48 -11.37
C SER A 389 46.80 22.49 -10.24
N ASP A 390 45.76 22.34 -9.42
CA ASP A 390 45.43 23.31 -8.37
C ASP A 390 45.39 22.63 -6.97
N GLU A 391 46.44 22.85 -6.17
CA GLU A 391 46.63 22.27 -4.83
C GLU A 391 45.49 22.62 -3.87
N SER A 392 44.83 23.77 -4.07
CA SER A 392 43.71 24.21 -3.24
C SER A 392 42.42 23.41 -3.46
N LYS A 393 42.22 22.88 -4.67
CA LYS A 393 41.08 22.04 -5.03
C LYS A 393 41.30 20.58 -4.62
N GLN A 394 42.54 20.10 -4.64
CA GLN A 394 42.88 18.73 -4.22
C GLN A 394 42.53 18.47 -2.75
N SER A 395 42.82 19.42 -1.87
CA SER A 395 42.49 19.31 -0.43
C SER A 395 40.97 19.19 -0.20
N LYS A 396 40.16 20.01 -0.90
CA LYS A 396 38.70 19.94 -0.82
C LYS A 396 38.12 18.64 -1.39
N ASN A 397 38.63 18.17 -2.52
CA ASN A 397 38.18 16.91 -3.13
C ASN A 397 38.51 15.71 -2.23
N GLN A 398 39.66 15.74 -1.56
CA GLN A 398 40.07 14.69 -0.63
C GLN A 398 39.19 14.64 0.63
N ASP A 399 38.74 15.78 1.15
CA ASP A 399 37.77 15.83 2.25
C ASP A 399 36.39 15.29 1.85
N ILE A 400 35.94 15.59 0.63
CA ILE A 400 34.67 15.07 0.11
C ILE A 400 34.75 13.56 -0.10
N LEU A 401 35.84 13.06 -0.68
CA LEU A 401 36.11 11.62 -0.84
C LEU A 401 35.99 10.91 0.51
N ARG A 402 36.68 11.40 1.55
CA ARG A 402 36.66 10.83 2.90
C ARG A 402 35.25 10.77 3.48
N ARG A 403 34.44 11.83 3.33
CA ARG A 403 33.06 11.85 3.85
C ARG A 403 32.18 10.81 3.16
N ILE A 404 32.31 10.64 1.85
CA ILE A 404 31.53 9.65 1.10
C ILE A 404 31.94 8.23 1.47
N LEU A 405 33.25 7.96 1.54
CA LEU A 405 33.77 6.67 1.99
C LEU A 405 33.32 6.36 3.43
N HIS A 406 33.33 7.35 4.32
CA HIS A 406 32.86 7.17 5.70
C HIS A 406 31.38 6.79 5.79
N ALA A 407 30.52 7.40 4.97
CA ALA A 407 29.11 7.05 4.89
C ALA A 407 28.90 5.62 4.33
N LEU A 408 29.61 5.26 3.26
CA LEU A 408 29.57 3.91 2.67
C LEU A 408 30.09 2.83 3.64
N LYS A 409 31.08 3.15 4.47
CA LYS A 409 31.58 2.27 5.53
C LYS A 409 30.51 1.94 6.56
N GLY A 410 29.75 2.95 6.99
CA GLY A 410 28.61 2.79 7.89
C GLY A 410 27.56 1.85 7.32
N LEU A 411 27.15 2.07 6.07
CA LEU A 411 26.19 1.23 5.35
C LEU A 411 26.68 -0.22 5.20
N SER A 412 27.96 -0.40 4.84
CA SER A 412 28.58 -1.72 4.68
C SER A 412 28.64 -2.50 6.01
N GLY A 413 28.90 -1.79 7.12
CA GLY A 413 28.88 -2.37 8.47
C GLY A 413 27.48 -2.83 8.88
N THR A 414 26.43 -2.07 8.53
CA THR A 414 25.04 -2.40 8.83
C THR A 414 24.62 -3.72 8.19
N ILE A 415 24.94 -3.96 6.91
CA ILE A 415 24.58 -5.21 6.22
C ILE A 415 25.50 -6.39 6.53
N GLY A 416 26.63 -6.17 7.22
CA GLY A 416 27.62 -7.20 7.51
C GLY A 416 28.61 -7.45 6.36
N ALA A 417 28.78 -6.51 5.44
CA ALA A 417 29.80 -6.54 4.39
C ALA A 417 31.17 -6.13 4.96
N ILE A 418 31.73 -6.98 5.84
CA ILE A 418 32.95 -6.70 6.60
C ILE A 418 34.14 -6.44 5.67
N GLU A 419 34.31 -7.26 4.64
CA GLU A 419 35.39 -7.12 3.65
C GLU A 419 35.35 -5.75 2.96
N LEU A 420 34.15 -5.28 2.60
CA LEU A 420 33.96 -3.96 2.00
C LEU A 420 34.25 -2.83 3.00
N ALA A 421 33.81 -2.97 4.25
CA ALA A 421 34.12 -1.99 5.29
C ALA A 421 35.64 -1.87 5.55
N THR A 422 36.39 -2.98 5.45
CA THR A 422 37.86 -2.98 5.55
C THR A 422 38.50 -2.28 4.35
N ILE A 423 38.05 -2.59 3.13
CA ILE A 423 38.57 -1.94 1.90
C ILE A 423 38.28 -0.44 1.90
N ILE A 424 37.07 -0.04 2.31
CA ILE A 424 36.71 1.37 2.46
C ILE A 424 37.59 2.06 3.50
N THR A 425 37.91 1.39 4.61
CA THR A 425 38.80 1.96 5.65
C THR A 425 40.22 2.22 5.12
N ASN A 426 40.72 1.35 4.23
CA ASN A 426 42.01 1.59 3.56
C ASN A 426 41.88 2.74 2.56
N ALA A 427 40.78 2.79 1.80
CA ALA A 427 40.50 3.85 0.84
C ALA A 427 40.33 5.25 1.48
N GLU A 428 39.87 5.35 2.74
CA GLU A 428 39.79 6.62 3.49
C GLU A 428 41.17 7.28 3.71
N ASN A 429 42.24 6.48 3.68
CA ASN A 429 43.60 6.91 4.03
C ASN A 429 44.52 7.15 2.84
N ILE A 430 44.14 6.73 1.63
CA ILE A 430 44.93 6.95 0.41
C ILE A 430 44.57 8.29 -0.25
N SER A 431 45.43 8.73 -1.18
CA SER A 431 45.17 9.97 -1.93
C SER A 431 44.08 9.78 -2.99
N MET A 432 43.40 10.86 -3.38
CA MET A 432 42.37 10.83 -4.43
C MET A 432 42.89 10.24 -5.76
N GLN A 433 44.14 10.53 -6.11
CA GLN A 433 44.79 10.01 -7.32
C GLN A 433 45.06 8.49 -7.26
N GLU A 434 45.29 7.97 -6.06
CA GLU A 434 45.51 6.55 -5.82
C GLU A 434 44.18 5.81 -5.81
N PHE A 435 43.16 6.38 -5.15
CA PHE A 435 41.78 5.86 -5.18
C PHE A 435 41.19 5.82 -6.59
N ALA A 436 41.47 6.84 -7.43
CA ALA A 436 41.01 6.87 -8.82
C ALA A 436 41.54 5.71 -9.66
N LYS A 437 42.73 5.17 -9.35
CA LYS A 437 43.29 3.98 -10.02
C LYS A 437 42.57 2.69 -9.62
N GLU A 438 42.17 2.60 -8.36
CA GLU A 438 41.47 1.43 -7.79
C GLU A 438 39.95 1.50 -7.93
N TRP A 439 39.40 2.63 -8.43
CA TRP A 439 37.96 2.87 -8.56
C TRP A 439 37.22 1.79 -9.35
N SER A 440 37.82 1.31 -10.43
CA SER A 440 37.20 0.28 -11.27
C SER A 440 36.98 -1.03 -10.49
N ASP A 441 37.99 -1.48 -9.75
CA ASP A 441 37.90 -2.67 -8.90
C ASP A 441 36.96 -2.44 -7.71
N PHE A 442 37.00 -1.25 -7.11
CA PHE A 442 36.12 -0.85 -6.01
C PHE A 442 34.64 -0.85 -6.43
N LYS A 443 34.34 -0.32 -7.61
CA LYS A 443 32.98 -0.28 -8.18
C LYS A 443 32.44 -1.69 -8.41
N VAL A 444 33.23 -2.56 -9.04
CA VAL A 444 32.85 -3.96 -9.29
C VAL A 444 32.58 -4.70 -7.99
N LEU A 445 33.39 -4.46 -6.95
CA LEU A 445 33.19 -5.08 -5.64
C LEU A 445 31.87 -4.66 -4.98
N ILE A 446 31.53 -3.37 -5.01
CA ILE A 446 30.26 -2.89 -4.45
C ILE A 446 29.06 -3.47 -5.23
N GLU A 447 29.12 -3.49 -6.56
CA GLU A 447 28.07 -4.08 -7.40
C GLU A 447 27.88 -5.58 -7.09
N GLN A 448 28.95 -6.33 -6.86
CA GLN A 448 28.89 -7.73 -6.43
C GLN A 448 28.19 -7.89 -5.07
N ILE A 449 28.48 -6.99 -4.12
CA ILE A 449 27.89 -7.03 -2.78
C ILE A 449 26.41 -6.64 -2.82
N ILE A 450 26.02 -5.68 -3.66
CA ILE A 450 24.61 -5.33 -3.89
C ILE A 450 23.85 -6.56 -4.42
N GLN A 451 24.37 -7.21 -5.48
CA GLN A 451 23.74 -8.43 -6.01
C GLN A 451 23.67 -9.57 -4.98
N GLN A 452 24.69 -9.69 -4.12
CA GLN A 452 24.72 -10.71 -3.07
C GLN A 452 23.73 -10.41 -1.94
N ALA A 453 23.58 -9.14 -1.57
CA ALA A 453 22.60 -8.69 -0.58
C ALA A 453 21.17 -8.94 -1.08
N GLU A 454 20.89 -8.61 -2.34
CA GLU A 454 19.59 -8.86 -2.98
C GLU A 454 19.23 -10.35 -3.02
N ARG A 455 20.18 -11.21 -3.42
CA ARG A 455 20.01 -12.68 -3.42
C ARG A 455 19.76 -13.23 -2.02
N SER A 456 20.50 -12.74 -1.02
CA SER A 456 20.37 -13.18 0.37
C SER A 456 19.04 -12.76 0.97
N ALA A 457 18.56 -11.55 0.68
CA ALA A 457 17.24 -11.09 1.11
C ALA A 457 16.10 -11.90 0.47
N HIS A 458 16.21 -12.21 -0.82
CA HIS A 458 15.24 -13.07 -1.50
C HIS A 458 15.19 -14.48 -0.89
N GLN A 459 16.34 -15.10 -0.61
CA GLN A 459 16.39 -16.41 0.04
C GLN A 459 15.79 -16.39 1.46
N MET A 460 15.99 -15.31 2.23
CA MET A 460 15.40 -15.18 3.57
C MET A 460 13.89 -14.98 3.57
N ASN A 461 13.35 -14.31 2.56
CA ASN A 461 11.89 -14.14 2.41
C ASN A 461 11.21 -15.45 1.97
N ILE A 462 11.86 -16.25 1.14
CA ILE A 462 11.34 -17.58 0.72
C ILE A 462 11.27 -18.54 1.92
N LEU A 463 12.32 -18.59 2.76
CA LEU A 463 12.34 -19.44 3.96
C LEU A 463 11.36 -18.99 5.07
N SER A 464 10.92 -17.74 5.04
CA SER A 464 9.92 -17.19 5.97
C SER A 464 8.49 -17.46 5.52
N ALA A 465 8.27 -17.65 4.20
CA ALA A 465 7.01 -18.11 3.64
C ALA A 465 6.78 -19.62 3.88
N GLU A 466 7.83 -20.44 3.90
CA GLU A 466 7.72 -21.89 4.12
C GLU A 466 7.59 -22.31 5.60
N LYS A 467 7.96 -21.45 6.56
CA LYS A 467 7.94 -21.79 8.01
C LYS A 467 6.65 -21.43 8.75
N ASN A 468 5.68 -20.80 8.10
CA ASN A 468 4.41 -20.42 8.72
C ASN A 468 3.24 -21.29 8.21
N SER A 469 3.14 -22.53 8.72
CA SER A 469 1.90 -23.34 8.82
C SER A 469 2.19 -24.69 9.56
N PRO A 470 1.20 -25.40 10.15
CA PRO A 470 0.68 -25.13 11.50
C PRO A 470 0.60 -26.40 12.38
N SER A 471 0.84 -26.31 13.69
CA SER A 471 0.72 -27.48 14.60
C SER A 471 -0.37 -27.40 15.67
N ALA A 472 -1.26 -26.39 15.63
CA ALA A 472 -2.40 -26.32 16.55
C ALA A 472 -3.75 -25.88 15.91
N SER A 473 -3.75 -25.23 14.74
CA SER A 473 -4.99 -24.76 14.06
C SER A 473 -5.67 -25.83 13.19
N THR A 474 -5.00 -26.94 12.90
CA THR A 474 -5.39 -27.88 11.84
C THR A 474 -6.65 -28.70 12.15
N GLN A 475 -7.06 -28.88 13.42
CA GLN A 475 -8.29 -29.62 13.74
C GLN A 475 -9.57 -28.76 13.65
N LEU A 476 -9.48 -27.48 14.03
CA LEU A 476 -10.62 -26.56 13.96
C LEU A 476 -10.93 -26.18 12.50
N GLU A 477 -9.89 -25.88 11.72
CA GLU A 477 -10.00 -25.60 10.29
C GLU A 477 -10.52 -26.80 9.49
N LYS A 478 -10.13 -28.04 9.85
CA LYS A 478 -10.66 -29.25 9.23
C LYS A 478 -12.16 -29.41 9.46
N ARG A 479 -12.64 -29.21 10.70
CA ARG A 479 -14.09 -29.27 11.00
C ARG A 479 -14.88 -28.21 10.25
N GLN A 480 -14.35 -26.99 10.17
CA GLN A 480 -15.01 -25.90 9.47
C GLN A 480 -15.04 -26.12 7.95
N SER A 481 -13.98 -26.68 7.38
CA SER A 481 -13.93 -27.00 5.93
C SER A 481 -14.98 -28.02 5.51
N LEU A 482 -15.31 -29.00 6.37
CA LEU A 482 -16.39 -29.97 6.13
C LEU A 482 -17.78 -29.32 6.25
N THR A 483 -17.98 -28.45 7.24
CA THR A 483 -19.25 -27.71 7.42
C THR A 483 -19.55 -26.79 6.22
N ASP A 484 -18.54 -26.08 5.72
CA ASP A 484 -18.68 -25.17 4.58
C ASP A 484 -19.06 -25.96 3.30
N LEU A 485 -18.43 -27.11 3.06
CA LEU A 485 -18.81 -28.00 1.94
C LEU A 485 -20.20 -28.62 2.09
N GLN A 486 -20.60 -29.01 3.29
CA GLN A 486 -21.93 -29.56 3.55
C GLN A 486 -23.03 -28.52 3.29
N SER A 487 -22.76 -27.25 3.64
CA SER A 487 -23.67 -26.12 3.37
C SER A 487 -23.78 -25.85 1.86
N PHE A 488 -22.65 -25.88 1.15
CA PHE A 488 -22.64 -25.76 -0.30
C PHE A 488 -23.34 -26.91 -1.02
N ARG A 489 -23.19 -28.16 -0.54
CA ARG A 489 -23.92 -29.32 -1.05
C ARG A 489 -25.43 -29.14 -0.98
N LEU A 490 -25.96 -28.54 0.10
CA LEU A 490 -27.40 -28.26 0.23
C LEU A 490 -27.87 -27.27 -0.83
N LEU A 491 -27.11 -26.20 -1.08
CA LEU A 491 -27.43 -25.21 -2.11
C LEU A 491 -27.40 -25.80 -3.53
N LEU A 492 -26.44 -26.69 -3.81
CA LEU A 492 -26.37 -27.41 -5.09
C LEU A 492 -27.57 -28.35 -5.29
N ARG A 493 -28.00 -29.05 -4.23
CA ARG A 493 -29.16 -29.95 -4.27
C ARG A 493 -30.45 -29.20 -4.60
N ASP A 494 -30.61 -28.00 -4.06
CA ASP A 494 -31.79 -27.17 -4.27
C ASP A 494 -31.69 -26.33 -5.58
N SER A 495 -30.64 -26.53 -6.38
CA SER A 495 -30.36 -25.75 -7.60
C SER A 495 -30.39 -24.24 -7.36
N ASN A 496 -29.92 -23.82 -6.18
CA ASN A 496 -29.97 -22.43 -5.74
C ASN A 496 -28.79 -21.65 -6.34
N MET A 497 -29.09 -20.54 -7.02
CA MET A 497 -28.09 -19.64 -7.63
C MET A 497 -27.11 -19.02 -6.62
N GLN A 498 -27.46 -18.99 -5.33
CA GLN A 498 -26.55 -18.60 -4.25
C GLN A 498 -25.31 -19.51 -4.15
N ALA A 499 -25.39 -20.74 -4.69
CA ALA A 499 -24.25 -21.65 -4.79
C ALA A 499 -23.07 -21.03 -5.57
N LEU A 500 -23.30 -20.12 -6.53
CA LEU A 500 -22.20 -19.46 -7.25
C LEU A 500 -21.35 -18.57 -6.33
N LYS A 501 -22.00 -17.84 -5.42
CA LYS A 501 -21.32 -16.96 -4.46
C LYS A 501 -20.57 -17.77 -3.40
N GLU A 502 -21.21 -18.82 -2.88
CA GLU A 502 -20.59 -19.74 -1.91
C GLU A 502 -19.42 -20.52 -2.53
N TYR A 503 -19.53 -20.88 -3.82
CA TYR A 503 -18.46 -21.54 -4.55
C TYR A 503 -17.19 -20.68 -4.67
N GLU A 504 -17.31 -19.39 -4.99
CA GLU A 504 -16.16 -18.49 -5.05
C GLU A 504 -15.46 -18.34 -3.69
N GLN A 505 -16.24 -18.31 -2.60
CA GLN A 505 -15.69 -18.29 -1.24
C GLN A 505 -14.98 -19.60 -0.88
N LEU A 506 -15.58 -20.75 -1.21
CA LEU A 506 -14.97 -22.07 -1.02
C LEU A 506 -13.68 -22.23 -1.81
N LYS A 507 -13.68 -21.77 -3.07
CA LYS A 507 -12.51 -21.79 -3.94
C LYS A 507 -11.39 -20.93 -3.37
N GLN A 508 -11.69 -19.71 -2.92
CA GLN A 508 -10.69 -18.84 -2.32
C GLN A 508 -10.08 -19.44 -1.04
N LYS A 509 -10.90 -20.09 -0.21
CA LYS A 509 -10.45 -20.68 1.06
C LYS A 509 -9.72 -22.00 0.91
N TYR A 510 -10.13 -22.86 -0.02
CA TYR A 510 -9.73 -24.26 -0.02
C TYR A 510 -9.18 -24.80 -1.34
N ALA A 511 -9.15 -24.03 -2.44
CA ALA A 511 -8.63 -24.52 -3.72
C ALA A 511 -7.14 -24.90 -3.66
N VAL A 512 -6.36 -24.30 -2.76
CA VAL A 512 -4.95 -24.64 -2.54
C VAL A 512 -4.78 -26.05 -1.97
N ARG A 513 -5.79 -26.56 -1.25
CA ARG A 513 -5.75 -27.87 -0.59
C ARG A 513 -5.91 -29.04 -1.58
N ASP A 514 -6.87 -28.92 -2.51
CA ASP A 514 -7.13 -29.94 -3.53
C ASP A 514 -7.44 -29.31 -4.90
N PRO A 515 -6.42 -28.77 -5.60
CA PRO A 515 -6.60 -28.01 -6.83
C PRO A 515 -7.29 -28.82 -7.94
N ALA A 516 -6.97 -30.11 -8.05
CA ALA A 516 -7.55 -30.99 -9.07
C ALA A 516 -9.07 -31.17 -8.90
N GLN A 517 -9.55 -31.33 -7.66
CA GLN A 517 -10.97 -31.51 -7.38
C GLN A 517 -11.75 -30.20 -7.56
N PHE A 518 -11.16 -29.08 -7.14
CA PHE A 518 -11.75 -27.76 -7.36
C PHE A 518 -11.79 -27.36 -8.84
N ASN A 519 -10.86 -27.81 -9.68
CA ASN A 519 -10.90 -27.58 -11.13
C ASN A 519 -12.10 -28.26 -11.81
N VAL A 520 -12.39 -29.51 -11.45
CA VAL A 520 -13.57 -30.24 -11.98
C VAL A 520 -14.86 -29.58 -11.49
N LEU A 521 -14.91 -29.19 -10.22
CA LEU A 521 -16.03 -28.44 -9.66
C LEU A 521 -16.19 -27.06 -10.33
N THR A 522 -15.10 -26.37 -10.66
CA THR A 522 -15.10 -25.08 -11.40
C THR A 522 -15.77 -25.25 -12.76
N ALA A 523 -15.40 -26.30 -13.50
CA ALA A 523 -15.95 -26.57 -14.82
C ALA A 523 -17.47 -26.80 -14.77
N ALA A 524 -17.95 -27.54 -13.76
CA ALA A 524 -19.38 -27.77 -13.55
C ALA A 524 -20.13 -26.49 -13.15
N MET A 525 -19.55 -25.67 -12.26
CA MET A 525 -20.14 -24.39 -11.82
C MET A 525 -20.20 -23.34 -12.93
N ASN A 526 -19.16 -23.25 -13.77
CA ASN A 526 -19.13 -22.33 -14.93
C ASN A 526 -20.19 -22.67 -15.99
N GLN A 527 -20.56 -23.95 -16.08
CA GLN A 527 -21.62 -24.42 -16.99
C GLN A 527 -23.01 -24.43 -16.33
N LEU A 528 -23.14 -23.93 -15.09
CA LEU A 528 -24.36 -23.99 -14.27
C LEU A 528 -24.95 -25.41 -14.15
N ASN A 529 -24.09 -26.44 -14.25
CA ASN A 529 -24.49 -27.83 -14.15
C ASN A 529 -24.50 -28.27 -12.67
N PHE A 530 -25.57 -27.92 -11.96
CA PHE A 530 -25.72 -28.19 -10.52
C PHE A 530 -25.68 -29.68 -10.18
N SER A 531 -26.17 -30.55 -11.07
CA SER A 531 -26.10 -32.01 -10.91
C SER A 531 -24.66 -32.53 -10.90
N GLU A 532 -23.82 -32.06 -11.82
CA GLU A 532 -22.42 -32.49 -11.88
C GLU A 532 -21.60 -31.82 -10.77
N ALA A 533 -21.89 -30.56 -10.46
CA ALA A 533 -21.27 -29.87 -9.33
C ALA A 533 -21.59 -30.55 -7.99
N LEU A 534 -22.82 -31.05 -7.81
CA LEU A 534 -23.22 -31.81 -6.62
C LEU A 534 -22.42 -33.10 -6.49
N ARG A 535 -22.25 -33.84 -7.59
CA ARG A 535 -21.44 -35.07 -7.64
C ARG A 535 -19.97 -34.81 -7.28
N CYS A 536 -19.40 -33.71 -7.79
CA CYS A 536 -18.05 -33.28 -7.45
C CYS A 536 -17.92 -32.87 -5.98
N CYS A 537 -18.89 -32.10 -5.46
CA CYS A 537 -18.92 -31.69 -4.05
C CYS A 537 -19.01 -32.90 -3.10
N GLU A 538 -19.84 -33.89 -3.41
CA GLU A 538 -19.96 -35.12 -2.60
C GLU A 538 -18.69 -35.97 -2.62
N ALA A 539 -18.00 -36.05 -3.76
CA ALA A 539 -16.70 -36.72 -3.85
C ALA A 539 -15.64 -36.01 -2.99
N LEU A 540 -15.66 -34.68 -2.99
CA LEU A 540 -14.74 -33.84 -2.23
C LEU A 540 -14.98 -33.94 -0.72
N ILE A 541 -16.25 -34.00 -0.29
CA ILE A 541 -16.62 -34.29 1.12
C ILE A 541 -16.09 -35.65 1.55
N LYS A 542 -16.32 -36.72 0.78
CA LYS A 542 -15.84 -38.07 1.11
C LYS A 542 -14.31 -38.13 1.23
N LEU A 543 -13.61 -37.43 0.34
CA LEU A 543 -12.15 -37.36 0.34
C LEU A 543 -11.63 -36.66 1.62
N TRP A 544 -12.30 -35.59 2.05
CA TRP A 544 -11.92 -34.85 3.26
C TRP A 544 -12.34 -35.55 4.55
N GLU A 545 -13.43 -36.31 4.54
CA GLU A 545 -13.82 -37.20 5.65
C GLU A 545 -12.78 -38.32 5.83
N ALA A 546 -12.33 -38.95 4.75
CA ALA A 546 -11.31 -40.02 4.79
C ALA A 546 -9.92 -39.54 5.24
N GLN A 547 -9.59 -38.26 5.03
CA GLN A 547 -8.36 -37.62 5.53
C GLN A 547 -8.48 -37.08 6.97
N SER A 548 -9.67 -37.19 7.58
CA SER A 548 -9.97 -36.72 8.94
C SER A 548 -10.03 -37.84 9.98
N THR A 549 -10.14 -39.10 9.54
CA THR A 549 -9.90 -40.33 10.31
C THR A 549 -8.45 -40.78 10.17
#